data_AF-A0A812FHT0-F1
#
_entry.id   AF-A0A812FHT0-F1
#
_cell.length_a   1.000
_cell.length_b   1.000
_cell.length_c   1.000
_cell.angle_alpha   90.00
_cell.angle_beta   90.00
_cell.angle_gamma   90.00
#
_symmetry.space_group_name_H-M   'P 1'
#
loop_
_entity.id
_entity.type
_entity.pdbx_description
1 polymer ?
#
loop_
_entity_poly.entity_id
_entity_poly.type
_entity_poly.pdbx_seq_one_letter_code
_entity_poly.pdbx_strand_id
1 'polypeptide(L)' 'MATINQLVRKPRAKQVVKSNVPALEACPQKRGVCTRVYTTTPKNLTQHFVKFVVYV' A
#
# COMPACT_ATOMS: atom_id res chain seq x y z
N MET A 1 -12.44 2.02 -31.68
CA MET A 1 -13.47 0.99 -31.37
C MET A 1 -12.89 -0.37 -31.73
N ALA A 2 -12.93 -1.38 -30.85
CA ALA A 2 -12.44 -2.72 -31.20
C ALA A 2 -13.58 -3.55 -31.80
N THR A 3 -13.29 -4.33 -32.85
CA THR A 3 -14.28 -5.20 -33.49
C THR A 3 -14.53 -6.48 -32.68
N ILE A 4 -15.68 -7.12 -32.86
CA ILE A 4 -16.06 -8.34 -32.12
C ILE A 4 -15.00 -9.44 -32.30
N ASN A 5 -14.51 -9.63 -33.52
CA ASN A 5 -13.48 -10.63 -33.82
C ASN A 5 -12.14 -10.35 -33.10
N GLN A 6 -11.82 -9.08 -32.82
CA GLN A 6 -10.63 -8.71 -32.03
C GLN A 6 -10.81 -9.07 -30.55
N LEU A 7 -12.01 -8.91 -30.00
CA LEU A 7 -12.33 -9.27 -28.61
C LEU A 7 -12.39 -10.79 -28.40
N VAL A 8 -12.84 -11.54 -29.41
CA VAL A 8 -12.84 -13.02 -29.40
C VAL A 8 -11.41 -13.57 -29.39
N ARG A 9 -10.50 -12.99 -30.20
CA ARG A 9 -9.10 -13.41 -30.26
C ARG A 9 -8.27 -12.90 -29.08
N LYS A 10 -8.58 -11.71 -28.56
CA LYS A 10 -7.90 -11.08 -27.43
C LYS A 10 -8.92 -10.39 -26.53
N PRO A 11 -9.39 -11.06 -25.47
CA PRO A 11 -10.33 -10.44 -24.54
C PRO A 11 -9.69 -9.25 -23.81
N ARG A 12 -10.50 -8.30 -23.36
CA ARG A 12 -10.01 -7.17 -22.57
C ARG A 12 -9.53 -7.67 -21.21
N ALA A 13 -8.28 -7.36 -20.88
CA ALA A 13 -7.75 -7.60 -19.54
C ALA A 13 -8.26 -6.52 -18.58
N LYS A 14 -8.74 -6.94 -17.40
CA LYS A 14 -9.02 -6.02 -16.29
C LYS A 14 -7.70 -5.56 -15.68
N GLN A 15 -7.62 -4.29 -15.28
CA GLN A 15 -6.45 -3.78 -14.58
C GLN A 15 -6.41 -4.37 -13.16
N VAL A 16 -5.25 -4.87 -12.75
CA VAL A 16 -5.04 -5.39 -11.40
C VAL A 16 -4.60 -4.23 -10.51
N VAL A 17 -5.39 -3.91 -9.50
CA VAL A 17 -5.07 -2.87 -8.51
C VAL A 17 -4.34 -3.51 -7.34
N LYS A 18 -3.21 -2.91 -6.93
CA LYS A 18 -2.45 -3.34 -5.75
C LYS A 18 -2.92 -2.57 -4.52
N SER A 19 -2.94 -3.24 -3.37
CA SER A 19 -3.19 -2.57 -2.09
C SER A 19 -2.00 -1.71 -1.69
N ASN A 20 -2.25 -0.49 -1.22
CA ASN A 20 -1.23 0.37 -0.61
C ASN A 20 -0.78 -0.15 0.77
N VAL A 21 -1.51 -1.11 1.35
CA VAL A 21 -1.29 -1.66 2.69
C VAL A 21 -1.27 -3.20 2.66
N PRO A 22 -0.24 -3.83 2.04
CA PRO A 22 -0.18 -5.29 1.93
C PRO A 22 -0.02 -6.00 3.28
N ALA A 23 0.63 -5.36 4.26
CA ALA A 23 0.89 -5.94 5.59
C ALA A 23 -0.39 -6.32 6.35
N LEU A 24 -1.51 -5.63 6.08
CA LEU A 24 -2.79 -5.89 6.75
C LEU A 24 -3.51 -7.13 6.22
N GLU A 25 -3.14 -7.69 5.06
CA GLU A 25 -3.77 -8.89 4.47
C GLU A 25 -5.31 -8.88 4.54
N ALA A 26 -5.93 -7.76 4.16
CA ALA A 26 -7.37 -7.52 4.23
C ALA A 26 -8.03 -7.57 5.63
N CYS A 27 -7.23 -7.61 6.71
CA CYS A 27 -7.70 -7.43 8.07
C CYS A 27 -7.81 -5.93 8.40
N PRO A 28 -8.82 -5.49 9.18
CA PRO A 28 -8.96 -4.08 9.55
C PRO A 28 -7.80 -3.59 10.43
N GLN A 29 -7.28 -4.44 11.33
CA GLN A 29 -6.16 -4.14 12.22
C GLN A 29 -5.37 -5.42 12.54
N LYS A 30 -4.05 -5.31 12.69
CA LYS A 30 -3.17 -6.41 13.13
C LYS A 30 -2.35 -5.97 14.35
N ARG A 31 -2.16 -6.88 15.31
CA ARG A 31 -1.25 -6.67 16.47
C ARG A 31 0.18 -6.97 16.02
N GLY A 32 1.12 -6.12 16.42
CA GLY A 32 2.56 -6.29 16.14
C GLY A 32 3.40 -5.86 17.34
N VAL A 33 4.66 -6.29 17.38
CA VAL A 33 5.62 -5.92 18.43
C VAL A 33 6.60 -4.89 17.87
N CYS A 34 6.89 -3.86 18.67
CA CYS A 34 7.86 -2.82 18.35
C CYS A 34 9.28 -3.39 18.32
N THR A 35 9.98 -3.35 17.19
CA THR A 35 11.39 -3.78 17.14
C THR A 35 12.39 -2.65 17.38
N ARG A 36 12.01 -1.41 17.02
CA ARG A 36 12.83 -0.21 17.30
C ARG A 36 11.94 1.00 17.54
N VAL A 37 12.29 1.80 18.55
CA VAL A 37 11.63 3.07 18.88
C VAL A 37 12.63 4.21 18.68
N TYR A 38 12.31 5.14 17.79
CA TYR A 38 13.12 6.34 17.56
C TYR A 38 12.26 7.50 17.07
N THR A 39 12.85 8.69 17.07
CA THR A 39 12.21 9.92 16.59
C THR A 39 12.75 10.27 15.20
N THR A 40 11.88 10.50 14.23
CA THR A 40 12.27 10.99 12.89
C THR A 40 11.91 12.45 12.71
N THR A 41 12.76 13.19 12.01
CA THR A 41 12.46 14.53 11.51
C THR A 41 11.65 14.44 10.21
N PRO A 42 10.51 15.14 10.09
CA PRO A 42 9.70 15.10 8.88
C PRO A 42 10.39 15.83 7.70
N LYS A 43 9.99 15.46 6.48
CA LYS A 43 10.58 16.00 5.22
C LYS A 43 10.24 17.47 4.97
N ASN A 44 9.10 17.95 5.48
CA ASN A 44 8.78 19.37 5.54
C ASN A 44 9.06 19.87 6.96
N LEU A 45 9.85 20.95 7.08
CA LEU A 45 10.38 21.53 8.33
C LEU A 45 9.32 22.25 9.19
N THR A 46 8.08 21.78 9.17
CA THR A 46 7.02 22.27 10.03
C THR A 46 6.46 21.09 10.79
N GLN A 47 6.59 21.17 12.12
CA GLN A 47 5.93 20.36 13.14
C GLN A 47 6.71 19.13 13.68
N HIS A 48 6.43 18.89 14.95
CA HIS A 48 7.20 18.19 15.98
C HIS A 48 7.72 16.79 15.62
N PHE A 49 8.76 16.35 16.33
CA PHE A 49 9.31 14.99 16.25
C PHE A 49 8.20 13.94 16.35
N VAL A 50 8.05 13.14 15.31
CA VAL A 50 7.09 12.02 15.31
C VAL A 50 7.81 10.78 15.84
N LYS A 51 7.27 10.18 16.90
CA LYS A 51 7.73 8.87 17.39
C LYS A 51 7.25 7.82 16.40
N PHE A 52 8.17 7.25 15.63
CA PHE A 52 7.88 6.10 14.80
C PHE A 52 8.32 4.83 15.52
N VAL A 53 7.42 3.85 15.50
CA VAL A 53 7.70 2.48 15.90
C VAL A 53 7.84 1.69 14.61
N VAL A 54 8.99 1.03 14.43
CA VAL A 54 9.11 0.03 13.37
C VAL A 54 8.46 -1.24 13.88
N TYR A 55 7.29 -1.56 13.34
CA TYR A 55 6.65 -2.86 13.52
C TYR A 55 7.28 -3.82 12.50
N VAL A 56 7.68 -5.00 12.96
CA VAL A 56 7.82 -6.17 12.09
C VAL A 56 6.43 -6.74 11.86
#